data_AF-A0A7T1Y6Y8-F1
#
_entry.id   AF-A0A7T1Y6Y8-F1
#
_cell.length_a   1.000
_cell.length_b   1.000
_cell.length_c   1.000
_cell.angle_alpha   90.00
_cell.angle_beta   90.00
_cell.angle_gamma   90.00
#
_symmetry.space_group_name_H-M   'P 1'
#
loop_
_entity.id
_entity.type
_entity.pdbx_description
1 polymer ?
#
loop_
_entity_poly.entity_id
_entity_poly.type
_entity_poly.pdbx_seq_one_letter_code
_entity_poly.pdbx_strand_id
1 'polypeptide(L)'
;MADHVEKGEIHFFYRPKVNTTTVQSLDDVQRLHVVLVPDDRETARLLLVGKKRLPEIVKGKPKSTAREWMMVDLTGKPKAIGEALAPLEYETRTRGEQEQGEAIPAGEGRYAIFERGNSSRLAYRLSRPGRPGKAQRELGILAEASFIISVRNPSLEVPGFPESKPNYPKRLQDKFADRRWIDVDDGRLLDYESVQLLLIGAHDDLGEEDVTISGKADLFRTLGLDRREWPTEALEGGDLARPHMQPESHAPAGDRSKGGERGGQAASSTASAAGIAQALKGVDFPCDKAALIHQAKTNRAAAEVIEVLNEFPRRRYDTMADVQRAVGELR
;
A
#
# COMPACT_ATOMS: atom_id res chain seq x y z
N MET A 1 -35.65 -4.51 8.85
CA MET A 1 -34.30 -4.99 9.20
C MET A 1 -33.56 -5.20 7.90
N ALA A 2 -32.48 -4.47 7.65
CA ALA A 2 -31.66 -4.69 6.46
C ALA A 2 -31.11 -6.12 6.49
N ASP A 3 -31.24 -6.85 5.37
CA ASP A 3 -30.50 -8.09 5.20
C ASP A 3 -29.03 -7.73 5.05
N HIS A 4 -28.22 -8.25 5.96
CA HIS A 4 -26.80 -7.97 6.00
C HIS A 4 -26.05 -9.02 5.19
N VAL A 5 -25.20 -8.55 4.26
CA VAL A 5 -24.25 -9.40 3.55
C VAL A 5 -23.13 -9.82 4.50
N GLU A 6 -22.70 -8.91 5.38
CA GLU A 6 -21.63 -9.18 6.34
C GLU A 6 -21.72 -8.22 7.53
N LYS A 7 -21.26 -8.66 8.70
CA LYS A 7 -21.01 -7.82 9.89
C LYS A 7 -19.69 -8.20 10.53
N GLY A 8 -19.10 -7.28 11.26
CA GLY A 8 -17.84 -7.57 11.96
C GLY A 8 -17.24 -6.40 12.72
N GLU A 9 -15.98 -6.56 13.11
CA GLU A 9 -15.14 -5.50 13.65
C GLU A 9 -14.43 -4.74 12.53
N ILE A 10 -14.30 -3.42 12.69
CA ILE A 10 -13.54 -2.55 11.81
C ILE A 10 -12.51 -1.79 12.64
N HIS A 11 -11.26 -1.80 12.16
CA HIS A 11 -10.16 -1.10 12.81
C HIS A 11 -9.44 -0.22 11.81
N PHE A 12 -9.05 0.99 12.21
CA PHE A 12 -8.33 1.93 11.36
C PHE A 12 -6.90 2.05 11.86
N PHE A 13 -5.93 1.99 10.95
CA PHE A 13 -4.52 2.18 11.27
C PHE A 13 -3.88 3.12 10.25
N TYR A 14 -2.97 3.99 10.69
CA TYR A 14 -2.10 4.70 9.75
C TYR A 14 -0.64 4.31 9.99
N ARG A 15 0.12 4.19 8.93
CA ARG A 15 1.55 3.94 9.00
C ARG A 15 2.31 5.21 8.63
N PRO A 16 3.18 5.73 9.52
CA PRO A 16 3.99 6.90 9.21
C PRO A 16 4.96 6.65 8.05
N LYS A 17 5.47 7.73 7.44
CA LYS A 17 6.58 7.66 6.49
C LYS A 17 7.84 7.14 7.16
N VAL A 18 8.69 6.53 6.34
CA VAL A 18 10.07 6.15 6.66
C VAL A 18 10.79 7.26 7.43
N ASN A 19 11.51 6.92 8.50
CA ASN A 19 12.28 7.87 9.33
C ASN A 19 11.46 9.04 9.92
N THR A 20 10.14 8.89 10.05
CA THR A 20 9.28 9.93 10.62
C THR A 20 9.21 9.77 12.14
N THR A 21 9.88 10.67 12.85
CA THR A 21 9.86 10.69 14.32
C THR A 21 8.64 11.39 14.90
N THR A 22 7.89 12.16 14.09
CA THR A 22 6.67 12.88 14.50
C THR A 22 5.66 12.91 13.37
N VAL A 23 4.41 12.50 13.62
CA VAL A 23 3.31 12.64 12.67
C VAL A 23 2.48 13.87 13.05
N GLN A 24 2.54 14.90 12.22
CA GLN A 24 1.81 16.15 12.47
C GLN A 24 0.63 16.35 11.53
N SER A 25 0.69 15.74 10.34
CA SER A 25 -0.28 15.90 9.25
C SER A 25 -0.36 14.65 8.36
N LEU A 26 -1.27 14.67 7.38
CA LEU A 26 -1.36 13.64 6.33
C LEU A 26 -0.08 13.50 5.50
N ASP A 27 0.73 14.55 5.39
CA ASP A 27 2.00 14.48 4.65
C ASP A 27 3.01 13.57 5.36
N ASP A 28 2.87 13.36 6.66
CA ASP A 28 3.72 12.46 7.44
C ASP A 28 3.20 11.01 7.40
N VAL A 29 2.02 10.79 6.83
CA VAL A 29 1.39 9.47 6.68
C VAL A 29 1.82 8.84 5.35
N GLN A 30 2.29 7.59 5.43
CA GLN A 30 2.60 6.80 4.24
C GLN A 30 1.38 6.03 3.74
N ARG A 31 0.66 5.36 4.65
CA ARG A 31 -0.49 4.52 4.32
C ARG A 31 -1.58 4.68 5.38
N LEU A 32 -2.83 4.64 4.94
CA LEU A 32 -4.00 4.41 5.80
C LEU A 32 -4.52 3.02 5.48
N HIS A 33 -4.73 2.22 6.52
CA HIS A 33 -5.27 0.89 6.46
C HIS A 33 -6.62 0.82 7.17
N VAL A 34 -7.50 -0.02 6.64
CA VAL A 34 -8.75 -0.46 7.27
C VAL A 34 -8.65 -1.96 7.45
N VAL A 35 -8.87 -2.47 8.65
CA VAL A 35 -8.97 -3.90 8.91
C VAL A 35 -10.43 -4.26 9.07
N LEU A 36 -10.91 -5.24 8.32
CA LEU A 36 -12.25 -5.82 8.49
C LEU A 36 -12.13 -7.24 9.00
N VAL A 37 -12.83 -7.54 10.09
CA VAL A 37 -12.87 -8.87 10.71
C VAL A 37 -14.33 -9.33 10.78
N PRO A 38 -14.82 -10.14 9.83
CA PRO A 38 -16.21 -10.57 9.84
C PRO A 38 -16.51 -11.49 11.04
N ASP A 39 -17.73 -11.41 11.59
CA ASP A 39 -18.12 -12.17 12.79
C ASP A 39 -18.29 -13.68 12.53
N ASP A 40 -18.63 -14.04 11.30
CA ASP A 40 -19.09 -15.38 10.92
C ASP A 40 -17.94 -16.31 10.47
N ARG A 41 -16.70 -15.83 10.51
CA ARG A 41 -15.52 -16.54 10.00
C ARG A 41 -14.24 -16.08 10.69
N GLU A 42 -13.28 -17.01 10.82
CA GLU A 42 -11.95 -16.71 11.38
C GLU A 42 -11.00 -16.14 10.33
N THR A 43 -11.40 -15.09 9.62
CA THR A 43 -10.54 -14.36 8.69
C THR A 43 -10.61 -12.86 8.95
N ALA A 44 -9.61 -12.14 8.47
CA ALA A 44 -9.51 -10.71 8.50
C ALA A 44 -8.90 -10.22 7.18
N ARG A 45 -9.25 -8.99 6.82
CA ARG A 45 -8.79 -8.32 5.60
C ARG A 45 -8.08 -7.05 6.01
N LEU A 46 -6.85 -6.86 5.56
CA LEU A 46 -6.14 -5.59 5.63
C LEU A 46 -6.35 -4.85 4.31
N LEU A 47 -7.06 -3.74 4.33
CA LEU A 47 -7.33 -2.91 3.16
C LEU A 47 -6.46 -1.66 3.19
N LEU A 48 -5.82 -1.34 2.07
CA LEU A 48 -5.11 -0.09 1.82
C LEU A 48 -6.05 0.97 1.23
N VAL A 49 -6.07 2.18 1.81
CA VAL A 49 -6.82 3.33 1.31
C VAL A 49 -5.95 4.20 0.40
N GLY A 50 -6.31 4.34 -0.88
CA GLY A 50 -5.45 4.94 -1.91
C GLY A 50 -5.06 6.40 -1.67
N LYS A 51 -5.97 7.23 -1.15
CA LYS A 51 -5.71 8.66 -0.85
C LYS A 51 -5.17 8.91 0.56
N LYS A 52 -4.88 7.86 1.34
CA LYS A 52 -4.47 7.94 2.76
C LYS A 52 -5.50 8.61 3.70
N ARG A 53 -6.71 8.83 3.20
CA ARG A 53 -7.85 9.45 3.88
C ARG A 53 -9.13 8.88 3.29
N LEU A 54 -10.16 8.70 4.12
CA LEU A 54 -11.49 8.29 3.67
C LEU A 54 -12.19 9.40 2.86
N PRO A 55 -13.07 9.03 1.91
CA PRO A 55 -13.89 9.99 1.16
C PRO A 55 -14.63 10.99 2.04
N GLU A 56 -14.72 12.23 1.59
CA GLU A 56 -15.63 13.19 2.20
C GLU A 56 -17.09 12.81 1.92
N ILE A 57 -17.94 13.02 2.92
CA ILE A 57 -19.38 12.83 2.80
C ILE A 57 -20.02 14.21 2.64
N VAL A 58 -20.54 14.50 1.46
CA VAL A 58 -21.16 15.78 1.13
C VAL A 58 -22.67 15.59 1.01
N LYS A 59 -23.44 16.13 1.97
CA LYS A 59 -24.90 15.99 2.00
C LYS A 59 -25.52 16.44 0.68
N GLY A 60 -26.35 15.58 0.08
CA GLY A 60 -27.09 15.85 -1.15
C GLY A 60 -26.25 15.90 -2.44
N LYS A 61 -24.95 15.64 -2.40
CA LYS A 61 -24.09 15.58 -3.61
C LYS A 61 -23.05 14.47 -3.47
N PRO A 62 -23.30 13.25 -3.98
CA PRO A 62 -22.24 12.25 -4.08
C PRO A 62 -21.18 12.78 -5.05
N LYS A 63 -20.05 13.26 -4.51
CA LYS A 63 -18.88 13.64 -5.28
C LYS A 63 -17.96 12.43 -5.38
N SER A 64 -18.31 11.46 -6.21
CA SER A 64 -17.32 10.44 -6.58
C SER A 64 -16.40 11.00 -7.65
N THR A 65 -15.13 11.20 -7.31
CA THR A 65 -14.08 11.16 -8.32
C THR A 65 -13.63 9.71 -8.43
N ALA A 66 -13.32 9.21 -9.63
CA ALA A 66 -12.86 7.84 -9.88
C ALA A 66 -11.50 7.48 -9.21
N ARG A 67 -11.07 8.25 -8.20
CA ARG A 67 -9.76 8.22 -7.55
C ARG A 67 -9.84 7.80 -6.07
N GLU A 68 -11.02 7.43 -5.58
CA GLU A 68 -11.24 7.04 -4.19
C GLU A 68 -11.51 5.54 -4.10
N TRP A 69 -10.46 4.80 -3.76
CA TRP A 69 -10.48 3.35 -3.75
C TRP A 69 -9.84 2.78 -2.49
N MET A 70 -10.25 1.55 -2.18
CA MET A 70 -9.55 0.65 -1.27
C MET A 70 -9.09 -0.58 -2.03
N MET A 71 -8.00 -1.19 -1.57
CA MET A 71 -7.53 -2.46 -2.10
C MET A 71 -7.26 -3.40 -0.94
N VAL A 72 -7.71 -4.64 -1.03
CA VAL A 72 -7.33 -5.69 -0.08
C VAL A 72 -5.86 -6.01 -0.29
N ASP A 73 -5.01 -5.65 0.66
CA ASP A 73 -3.57 -5.86 0.62
C ASP A 73 -3.20 -7.27 1.13
N LEU A 74 -3.86 -7.70 2.20
CA LEU A 74 -3.65 -9.02 2.81
C LEU A 74 -4.97 -9.61 3.30
N THR A 75 -5.11 -10.93 3.17
CA THR A 75 -6.21 -11.70 3.77
C THR A 75 -5.64 -12.87 4.56
N GLY A 76 -6.21 -13.17 5.72
CA GLY A 76 -5.74 -14.29 6.53
C GLY A 76 -6.36 -14.31 7.92
N LYS A 77 -5.76 -15.08 8.84
CA LYS A 77 -6.22 -15.07 10.24
C LYS A 77 -6.02 -13.68 10.86
N PRO A 78 -6.90 -13.23 11.77
CA PRO A 78 -6.77 -11.93 12.43
C PRO A 78 -5.39 -11.64 13.02
N LYS A 79 -4.75 -12.62 13.65
CA LYS A 79 -3.39 -12.48 14.20
C LYS A 79 -2.31 -12.26 13.15
N ALA A 80 -2.41 -12.91 11.98
CA ALA A 80 -1.49 -12.69 10.87
C ALA A 80 -1.63 -11.27 10.29
N ILE A 81 -2.84 -10.69 10.33
CA ILE A 81 -3.04 -9.28 10.01
C ILE A 81 -2.37 -8.37 11.06
N GLY A 82 -2.44 -8.74 12.34
CA GLY A 82 -1.72 -8.04 13.41
C GLY A 82 -0.20 -8.03 13.20
N GLU A 83 0.38 -9.18 12.85
CA GLU A 83 1.81 -9.31 12.53
C GLU A 83 2.22 -8.38 11.36
N ALA A 84 1.38 -8.27 10.31
CA ALA A 84 1.63 -7.37 9.19
C ALA A 84 1.57 -5.87 9.55
N LEU A 85 0.94 -5.53 10.68
CA LEU A 85 0.87 -4.16 11.20
C LEU A 85 2.09 -3.80 12.08
N ALA A 86 2.91 -4.77 12.47
CA ALA A 86 4.14 -4.56 13.21
C ALA A 86 5.17 -3.71 12.42
N PRO A 87 6.26 -3.27 13.06
CA PRO A 87 7.35 -2.58 12.37
C PRO A 87 7.91 -3.44 11.24
N LEU A 88 8.35 -2.78 10.17
CA LEU A 88 8.97 -3.42 9.03
C LEU A 88 10.39 -2.90 8.87
N GLU A 89 11.30 -3.83 8.59
CA GLU A 89 12.62 -3.52 8.05
C GLU A 89 12.57 -3.65 6.54
N TYR A 90 13.14 -2.68 5.84
CA TYR A 90 13.47 -2.89 4.43
C TYR A 90 14.84 -2.31 4.11
N GLU A 91 15.64 -3.12 3.44
CA GLU A 91 16.90 -2.67 2.86
C GLU A 91 16.62 -1.79 1.64
N THR A 92 17.09 -0.55 1.67
CA THR A 92 17.11 0.29 0.47
C THR A 92 18.49 0.30 -0.15
N ARG A 93 18.54 0.06 -1.46
CA ARG A 93 19.80 0.00 -2.23
C ARG A 93 20.60 1.31 -2.22
N THR A 94 19.99 2.43 -1.85
CA THR A 94 20.57 3.78 -1.93
C THR A 94 20.85 4.42 -0.57
N ARG A 95 20.25 3.93 0.53
CA ARG A 95 20.39 4.54 1.87
C ARG A 95 20.64 3.53 3.00
N GLY A 96 20.87 2.26 2.70
CA GLY A 96 21.08 1.21 3.72
C GLY A 96 19.76 0.68 4.28
N GLU A 97 19.85 -0.01 5.42
CA GLU A 97 18.70 -0.43 6.23
C GLU A 97 17.83 0.79 6.53
N GLN A 98 16.53 0.67 6.24
CA GLN A 98 15.55 1.69 6.58
C GLN A 98 14.51 1.05 7.47
N GLU A 99 14.18 1.78 8.52
CA GLU A 99 13.23 1.37 9.53
C GLU A 99 11.90 2.04 9.26
N GLN A 100 10.84 1.24 9.22
CA GLN A 100 9.48 1.74 9.24
C GLN A 100 8.78 1.23 10.49
N GLY A 101 8.44 2.17 11.36
CA GLY A 101 7.66 1.89 12.55
C GLY A 101 6.31 1.26 12.24
N GLU A 102 5.72 0.66 13.26
CA GLU A 102 4.42 0.00 13.27
C GLU A 102 3.29 0.89 12.72
N ALA A 103 2.23 0.23 12.28
CA ALA A 103 0.99 0.93 11.97
C ALA A 103 0.27 1.29 13.27
N ILE A 104 -0.13 2.55 13.40
CA ILE A 104 -0.69 3.13 14.63
C ILE A 104 -2.22 3.05 14.57
N PRO A 105 -2.90 2.46 15.57
CA PRO A 105 -4.36 2.39 15.63
C PRO A 105 -4.96 3.78 15.81
N ALA A 106 -5.94 4.10 14.98
CA ALA A 106 -6.65 5.38 14.94
C ALA A 106 -8.18 5.22 15.02
N GLY A 107 -8.70 4.00 15.14
CA GLY A 107 -10.11 3.80 15.34
C GLY A 107 -10.44 2.32 15.52
N GLU A 108 -11.42 2.06 16.35
CA GLU A 108 -11.99 0.73 16.58
C GLU A 108 -13.51 0.89 16.56
N GLY A 109 -14.19 -0.04 15.89
CA GLY A 109 -15.64 -0.03 15.80
C GLY A 109 -16.21 -1.31 15.24
N ARG A 110 -17.50 -1.24 14.91
CA ARG A 110 -18.25 -2.32 14.28
C ARG A 110 -18.71 -1.87 12.90
N TYR A 111 -18.75 -2.79 11.95
CA TYR A 111 -19.23 -2.51 10.60
C TYR A 111 -20.36 -3.46 10.18
N ALA A 112 -21.06 -3.03 9.13
CA ALA A 112 -21.98 -3.86 8.38
C ALA A 112 -21.84 -3.59 6.88
N ILE A 113 -21.91 -4.65 6.08
CA ILE A 113 -22.13 -4.59 4.64
C ILE A 113 -23.58 -5.04 4.37
N PHE A 114 -24.32 -4.24 3.61
CA PHE A 114 -25.73 -4.51 3.31
C PHE A 114 -26.11 -3.87 1.98
N GLU A 115 -27.24 -4.29 1.43
CA GLU A 115 -27.81 -3.70 0.22
C GLU A 115 -28.77 -2.55 0.59
N ARG A 116 -28.65 -1.42 -0.12
CA ARG A 116 -29.56 -0.28 0.02
C ARG A 116 -29.86 0.30 -1.35
N GLY A 117 -31.10 0.13 -1.80
CA GLY A 117 -31.44 0.38 -3.20
C GLY A 117 -30.68 -0.61 -4.09
N ASN A 118 -30.02 -0.12 -5.14
CA ASN A 118 -29.27 -0.96 -6.08
C ASN A 118 -27.74 -0.82 -5.87
N SER A 119 -27.30 -0.73 -4.63
CA SER A 119 -25.88 -0.58 -4.30
C SER A 119 -25.55 -1.18 -2.95
N SER A 120 -24.36 -1.76 -2.83
CA SER A 120 -23.82 -2.19 -1.55
C SER A 120 -23.32 -1.00 -0.72
N ARG A 121 -23.60 -1.05 0.57
CA ARG A 121 -23.12 -0.09 1.58
C ARG A 121 -22.10 -0.76 2.48
N LEU A 122 -21.01 -0.07 2.79
CA LEU A 122 -20.18 -0.33 3.97
C LEU A 122 -20.49 0.77 4.98
N ALA A 123 -21.10 0.40 6.10
CA ALA A 123 -21.33 1.31 7.21
C ALA A 123 -20.51 0.91 8.43
N TYR A 124 -20.06 1.88 9.22
CA TYR A 124 -19.43 1.63 10.51
C TYR A 124 -19.86 2.62 11.58
N ARG A 125 -19.68 2.21 12.84
CA ARG A 125 -19.73 3.07 14.02
C ARG A 125 -18.53 2.79 14.92
N LEU A 126 -17.82 3.83 15.32
CA LEU A 126 -16.69 3.73 16.23
C LEU A 126 -17.15 3.47 17.67
N SER A 127 -16.44 2.58 18.36
CA SER A 127 -16.44 2.48 19.82
C SER A 127 -15.28 3.25 20.44
N ARG A 128 -14.14 3.36 19.74
CA ARG A 128 -12.95 4.12 20.18
C ARG A 128 -12.29 4.87 19.01
N PRO A 129 -11.89 6.14 19.19
CA PRO A 129 -12.19 6.98 20.36
C PRO A 129 -13.69 7.27 20.44
N GLY A 130 -14.21 7.56 21.63
CA GLY A 130 -15.63 7.91 21.81
C GLY A 130 -16.04 9.17 21.05
N ARG A 131 -15.07 10.06 20.74
CA ARG A 131 -15.26 11.22 19.87
C ARG A 131 -14.03 11.38 18.96
N PRO A 132 -14.20 11.53 17.63
CA PRO A 132 -13.09 11.77 16.71
C PRO A 132 -12.24 13.00 17.08
N GLY A 133 -10.93 12.79 17.26
CA GLY A 133 -9.93 13.81 17.53
C GLY A 133 -9.20 14.29 16.27
N LYS A 134 -8.00 14.85 16.46
CA LYS A 134 -7.15 15.37 15.36
C LYS A 134 -6.79 14.27 14.35
N ALA A 135 -6.32 13.10 14.81
CA ALA A 135 -5.94 11.98 13.96
C ALA A 135 -7.10 11.53 13.06
N GLN A 136 -8.29 11.32 13.64
CA GLN A 136 -9.46 10.90 12.89
C GLN A 136 -9.89 11.96 11.88
N ARG A 137 -9.88 13.25 12.25
CA ARG A 137 -10.20 14.35 11.33
C ARG A 137 -9.21 14.41 10.16
N GLU A 138 -7.91 14.29 10.39
CA GLU A 138 -6.93 14.26 9.31
C GLU A 138 -7.18 13.07 8.37
N LEU A 139 -7.46 11.89 8.92
CA LEU A 139 -7.69 10.65 8.16
C LEU A 139 -9.10 10.51 7.55
N GLY A 140 -10.00 11.46 7.81
CA GLY A 140 -11.39 11.41 7.33
C GLY A 140 -12.26 10.35 8.02
N ILE A 141 -11.84 9.89 9.20
CA ILE A 141 -12.58 8.93 10.01
C ILE A 141 -13.63 9.70 10.83
N LEU A 142 -14.90 9.36 10.63
CA LEU A 142 -16.03 9.97 11.37
C LEU A 142 -16.42 9.07 12.55
N ALA A 143 -17.29 9.57 13.43
CA ALA A 143 -17.80 8.76 14.55
C ALA A 143 -18.63 7.57 14.03
N GLU A 144 -19.39 7.83 12.98
CA GLU A 144 -20.09 6.84 12.18
C GLU A 144 -20.19 7.34 10.74
N ALA A 145 -20.27 6.42 9.79
CA ALA A 145 -20.35 6.75 8.38
C ALA A 145 -20.83 5.56 7.55
N SER A 146 -21.37 5.85 6.36
CA SER A 146 -21.64 4.88 5.32
C SER A 146 -21.03 5.29 3.98
N PHE A 147 -20.58 4.29 3.24
CA PHE A 147 -20.00 4.43 1.91
C PHE A 147 -20.70 3.49 0.95
N ILE A 148 -21.00 3.96 -0.26
CA ILE A 148 -21.31 3.06 -1.36
C ILE A 148 -20.01 2.37 -1.77
N ILE A 149 -20.03 1.04 -1.83
CA ILE A 149 -18.89 0.22 -2.24
C ILE A 149 -19.24 -0.60 -3.48
N SER A 150 -18.28 -0.77 -4.38
CA SER A 150 -18.42 -1.67 -5.53
C SER A 150 -17.08 -2.29 -5.89
N VAL A 151 -17.08 -3.58 -6.22
CA VAL A 151 -15.86 -4.32 -6.59
C VAL A 151 -15.53 -4.04 -8.05
N ARG A 152 -14.29 -3.62 -8.31
CA ARG A 152 -13.75 -3.42 -9.65
C ARG A 152 -13.66 -4.75 -10.39
N ASN A 153 -14.09 -4.77 -11.64
CA ASN A 153 -13.78 -5.87 -12.55
C ASN A 153 -12.27 -5.90 -12.84
N PRO A 154 -11.55 -6.97 -12.45
CA PRO A 154 -10.09 -7.04 -12.63
C PRO A 154 -9.65 -7.23 -14.08
N SER A 155 -10.57 -7.65 -14.96
CA SER A 155 -10.31 -7.83 -16.39
C SER A 155 -10.35 -6.50 -17.16
N LEU A 156 -10.89 -5.44 -16.57
CA LEU A 156 -11.04 -4.14 -17.22
C LEU A 156 -10.04 -3.12 -16.67
N GLU A 157 -9.38 -2.40 -17.57
CA GLU A 157 -8.47 -1.31 -17.20
C GLU A 157 -9.26 -0.06 -16.80
N VAL A 158 -8.91 0.50 -15.64
CA VAL A 158 -9.55 1.67 -15.06
C VAL A 158 -8.45 2.63 -14.58
N PRO A 159 -8.34 3.83 -15.15
CA PRO A 159 -7.34 4.82 -14.73
C PRO A 159 -7.47 5.17 -13.24
N GLY A 160 -6.33 5.36 -12.58
CA GLY A 160 -6.28 5.80 -11.17
C GLY A 160 -6.28 4.68 -10.13
N PHE A 161 -6.39 3.42 -10.57
CA PHE A 161 -6.30 2.24 -9.72
C PHE A 161 -4.95 1.52 -9.90
N PRO A 162 -4.51 0.72 -8.90
CA PRO A 162 -3.34 -0.14 -9.05
C PRO A 162 -3.48 -1.16 -10.18
N GLU A 163 -2.34 -1.59 -10.71
CA GLU A 163 -2.26 -2.63 -11.76
C GLU A 163 -2.48 -4.05 -11.23
N SER A 164 -2.29 -4.27 -9.92
CA SER A 164 -2.48 -5.56 -9.27
C SER A 164 -3.92 -6.06 -9.41
N LYS A 165 -4.08 -7.39 -9.53
CA LYS A 165 -5.36 -8.04 -9.77
C LYS A 165 -5.55 -9.22 -8.82
N PRO A 166 -6.76 -9.45 -8.31
CA PRO A 166 -7.07 -10.60 -7.49
C PRO A 166 -7.03 -11.88 -8.31
N ASN A 167 -6.56 -12.96 -7.68
CA ASN A 167 -6.59 -14.29 -8.27
C ASN A 167 -7.94 -14.97 -8.01
N TYR A 168 -9.01 -14.44 -8.62
CA TYR A 168 -10.34 -15.02 -8.45
C TYR A 168 -10.46 -16.39 -9.15
N PRO A 169 -11.17 -17.37 -8.56
CA PRO A 169 -11.59 -18.56 -9.30
C PRO A 169 -12.58 -18.18 -10.39
N LYS A 170 -12.65 -18.99 -11.45
CA LYS A 170 -13.50 -18.74 -12.63
C LYS A 170 -14.94 -18.38 -12.27
N ARG A 171 -15.55 -19.08 -11.30
CA ARG A 171 -16.91 -18.80 -10.81
C ARG A 171 -17.10 -17.34 -10.34
N LEU A 172 -16.11 -16.75 -9.69
CA LEU A 172 -16.17 -15.36 -9.24
C LEU A 172 -15.82 -14.39 -10.38
N GLN A 173 -14.92 -14.76 -11.29
CA GLN A 173 -14.65 -13.97 -12.50
C GLN A 173 -15.89 -13.85 -13.38
N ASP A 174 -16.63 -14.95 -13.57
CA ASP A 174 -17.83 -15.01 -14.40
C ASP A 174 -18.95 -14.11 -13.86
N LYS A 175 -18.99 -13.81 -12.54
CA LYS A 175 -19.96 -12.89 -11.94
C LYS A 175 -19.87 -11.46 -12.50
N PHE A 176 -18.67 -11.04 -12.95
CA PHE A 176 -18.48 -9.70 -13.46
C PHE A 176 -19.11 -9.49 -14.83
N ALA A 177 -19.20 -10.55 -15.65
CA ALA A 177 -19.56 -10.46 -17.06
C ALA A 177 -18.83 -9.26 -17.72
N ASP A 178 -19.55 -8.39 -18.44
CA ASP A 178 -19.01 -7.18 -19.05
C ASP A 178 -19.12 -5.93 -18.14
N ARG A 179 -19.58 -6.08 -16.89
CA ARG A 179 -19.77 -4.95 -15.97
C ARG A 179 -18.42 -4.46 -15.47
N ARG A 180 -18.23 -3.13 -15.43
CA ARG A 180 -17.04 -2.48 -14.85
C ARG A 180 -16.96 -2.65 -13.32
N TRP A 181 -18.11 -2.70 -12.67
CA TRP A 181 -18.26 -2.82 -11.24
C TRP A 181 -19.41 -3.77 -10.92
N ILE A 182 -19.26 -4.52 -9.83
CA ILE A 182 -20.35 -5.30 -9.24
C ILE A 182 -20.54 -4.93 -7.77
N ASP A 183 -21.75 -5.14 -7.28
CA ASP A 183 -22.10 -5.00 -5.88
C ASP A 183 -21.50 -6.15 -5.06
N VAL A 184 -21.30 -5.92 -3.76
CA VAL A 184 -20.86 -6.94 -2.81
C VAL A 184 -22.10 -7.69 -2.33
N ASP A 185 -22.47 -8.73 -3.07
CA ASP A 185 -23.58 -9.64 -2.75
C ASP A 185 -23.17 -10.79 -1.82
N ASP A 186 -21.86 -11.09 -1.77
CA ASP A 186 -21.22 -12.08 -0.91
C ASP A 186 -19.90 -11.49 -0.41
N GLY A 187 -19.72 -11.43 0.92
CA GLY A 187 -18.49 -10.92 1.53
C GLY A 187 -17.23 -11.68 1.08
N ARG A 188 -17.35 -12.93 0.62
CA ARG A 188 -16.24 -13.73 0.07
C ARG A 188 -15.62 -13.15 -1.19
N LEU A 189 -16.30 -12.23 -1.89
CA LEU A 189 -15.68 -11.45 -2.96
C LEU A 189 -14.45 -10.67 -2.45
N LEU A 190 -14.41 -10.33 -1.17
CA LEU A 190 -13.35 -9.54 -0.58
C LEU A 190 -12.24 -10.40 0.07
N ASP A 191 -12.37 -11.73 0.05
CA ASP A 191 -11.43 -12.68 0.67
C ASP A 191 -10.24 -13.04 -0.24
N TYR A 192 -9.90 -12.14 -1.16
CA TYR A 192 -8.76 -12.29 -2.07
C TYR A 192 -7.89 -11.03 -2.02
N GLU A 193 -6.57 -11.23 -2.04
CA GLU A 193 -5.63 -10.12 -2.17
C GLU A 193 -5.81 -9.39 -3.50
N SER A 194 -5.43 -8.13 -3.55
CA SER A 194 -5.57 -7.22 -4.70
C SER A 194 -6.99 -6.96 -5.17
N VAL A 195 -8.02 -7.35 -4.41
CA VAL A 195 -9.41 -6.93 -4.68
C VAL A 195 -9.51 -5.42 -4.51
N GLN A 196 -10.03 -4.74 -5.52
CA GLN A 196 -10.14 -3.28 -5.53
C GLN A 196 -11.60 -2.84 -5.43
N LEU A 197 -11.86 -1.89 -4.55
CA LEU A 197 -13.17 -1.33 -4.25
C LEU A 197 -13.19 0.14 -4.65
N LEU A 198 -14.24 0.58 -5.35
CA LEU A 198 -14.60 2.00 -5.43
C LEU A 198 -15.32 2.39 -4.14
N LEU A 199 -14.98 3.53 -3.56
CA LEU A 199 -15.66 4.08 -2.39
C LEU A 199 -16.27 5.45 -2.74
N ILE A 200 -17.51 5.65 -2.31
CA ILE A 200 -18.21 6.92 -2.43
C ILE A 200 -18.87 7.25 -1.10
N GLY A 201 -18.56 8.41 -0.53
CA GLY A 201 -19.19 8.88 0.70
C GLY A 201 -20.71 9.02 0.53
N ALA A 202 -21.48 8.42 1.46
CA ALA A 202 -22.93 8.41 1.39
C ALA A 202 -23.58 9.20 2.54
N HIS A 203 -23.47 8.72 3.79
CA HIS A 203 -24.07 9.38 4.95
C HIS A 203 -23.12 9.40 6.15
N ASP A 204 -23.16 10.48 6.92
CA ASP A 204 -22.43 10.67 8.19
C ASP A 204 -23.33 10.41 9.43
N ASP A 205 -24.56 9.97 9.20
CA ASP A 205 -25.56 9.60 10.19
C ASP A 205 -26.19 8.25 9.78
N LEU A 206 -26.01 7.21 10.60
CA LEU A 206 -26.54 5.89 10.31
C LEU A 206 -28.06 5.79 10.48
N GLY A 207 -28.69 6.78 11.13
CA GLY A 207 -30.14 6.90 11.17
C GLY A 207 -30.76 7.04 9.76
N GLU A 208 -30.02 7.63 8.81
CA GLU A 208 -30.47 7.77 7.41
C GLU A 208 -30.40 6.44 6.62
N GLU A 209 -29.62 5.46 7.12
CA GLU A 209 -29.42 4.16 6.48
C GLU A 209 -30.42 3.09 6.93
N ASP A 210 -31.16 3.33 8.03
CA ASP A 210 -32.02 2.33 8.69
C ASP A 210 -31.25 1.02 9.00
N VAL A 211 -29.99 1.18 9.43
CA VAL A 211 -29.09 0.08 9.76
C VAL A 211 -28.73 0.11 11.24
N THR A 212 -28.84 -1.03 11.91
CA THR A 212 -28.40 -1.17 13.31
C THR A 212 -27.07 -1.91 13.36
N ILE A 213 -26.03 -1.21 13.80
CA ILE A 213 -24.71 -1.77 14.09
C ILE A 213 -24.61 -1.97 15.60
N SER A 214 -24.40 -3.23 16.01
CA SER A 214 -24.30 -3.64 17.41
C SER A 214 -23.08 -4.54 17.64
N GLY A 215 -22.82 -4.87 18.89
CA GLY A 215 -21.66 -5.64 19.33
C GLY A 215 -20.54 -4.74 19.86
N LYS A 216 -19.46 -5.39 20.32
CA LYS A 216 -18.24 -4.74 20.79
C LYS A 216 -17.09 -5.21 19.92
N ALA A 217 -16.13 -4.34 19.69
CA ALA A 217 -14.87 -4.68 19.04
C ALA A 217 -13.75 -4.70 20.10
N ASP A 218 -12.71 -5.48 19.85
CA ASP A 218 -11.54 -5.59 20.73
C ASP A 218 -10.26 -5.73 19.91
N LEU A 219 -9.78 -4.60 19.39
CA LEU A 219 -8.66 -4.50 18.45
C LEU A 219 -7.45 -5.33 18.89
N PHE A 220 -6.98 -5.13 20.14
CA PHE A 220 -5.77 -5.78 20.64
C PHE A 220 -5.94 -7.29 20.77
N ARG A 221 -7.08 -7.73 21.32
CA ARG A 221 -7.36 -9.16 21.46
C ARG A 221 -7.57 -9.83 20.09
N THR A 222 -8.36 -9.22 19.23
CA THR A 222 -8.73 -9.75 17.91
C THR A 222 -7.51 -9.89 17.01
N LEU A 223 -6.65 -8.87 16.96
CA LEU A 223 -5.45 -8.87 16.12
C LEU A 223 -4.22 -9.45 16.81
N GLY A 224 -4.31 -9.81 18.09
CA GLY A 224 -3.19 -10.36 18.85
C GLY A 224 -2.06 -9.35 19.10
N LEU A 225 -2.39 -8.07 19.23
CA LEU A 225 -1.43 -6.99 19.49
C LEU A 225 -1.29 -6.75 21.00
N ASP A 226 -0.08 -6.40 21.46
CA ASP A 226 0.13 -5.96 22.84
C ASP A 226 -0.16 -4.45 22.98
N ARG A 227 -1.20 -4.13 23.78
CA ARG A 227 -1.59 -2.75 24.08
C ARG A 227 -0.49 -1.92 24.75
N ARG A 228 0.46 -2.57 25.44
CA ARG A 228 1.57 -1.89 26.12
C ARG A 228 2.69 -1.51 25.16
N GLU A 229 2.82 -2.24 24.07
CA GLU A 229 3.87 -2.02 23.07
C GLU A 229 3.38 -1.13 21.92
N TRP A 230 2.07 -1.12 21.64
CA TRP A 230 1.48 -0.31 20.57
C TRP A 230 1.13 1.11 21.01
N PRO A 231 1.39 2.13 20.17
CA PRO A 231 0.92 3.50 20.41
C PRO A 231 -0.61 3.55 20.42
N THR A 232 -1.19 4.18 21.44
CA THR A 232 -2.65 4.23 21.65
C THR A 232 -3.22 5.64 21.70
N GLU A 233 -2.38 6.66 21.62
CA GLU A 233 -2.76 8.07 21.75
C GLU A 233 -3.78 8.47 20.67
N ALA A 234 -3.61 7.96 19.45
CA ALA A 234 -4.56 8.17 18.36
C ALA A 234 -5.88 7.42 18.58
N LEU A 235 -5.85 6.21 19.14
CA LEU A 235 -7.04 5.41 19.40
C LEU A 235 -7.86 5.93 20.59
N GLU A 236 -7.20 6.41 21.64
CA GLU A 236 -7.84 6.79 22.91
C GLU A 236 -8.10 8.29 23.01
N GLY A 237 -7.08 9.12 22.73
CA GLY A 237 -7.15 10.58 22.81
C GLY A 237 -7.49 11.26 21.49
N GLY A 238 -7.29 10.56 20.38
CA GLY A 238 -7.54 11.09 19.04
C GLY A 238 -6.42 12.00 18.52
N ASP A 239 -5.24 12.02 19.15
CA ASP A 239 -4.09 12.79 18.68
C ASP A 239 -3.17 11.95 17.80
N LEU A 240 -2.55 12.57 16.79
CA LEU A 240 -1.55 11.86 15.98
C LEU A 240 -0.38 11.46 16.88
N ALA A 241 0.03 10.21 16.77
CA ALA A 241 1.04 9.57 17.60
C ALA A 241 2.29 9.25 16.77
N ARG A 242 3.35 8.90 17.49
CA ARG A 242 4.63 8.49 16.93
C ARG A 242 4.72 6.97 17.02
N PRO A 243 5.45 6.30 16.11
CA PRO A 243 5.85 4.93 16.36
C PRO A 243 6.63 4.85 17.66
N HIS A 244 6.31 3.86 18.49
CA HIS A 244 7.02 3.52 19.72
C HIS A 244 8.13 2.50 19.44
N MET A 245 7.91 1.58 18.48
CA MET A 245 8.86 0.51 18.22
C MET A 245 9.94 0.97 17.24
N GLN A 246 11.20 0.76 17.62
CA GLN A 246 12.32 0.76 16.68
C GLN A 246 12.48 -0.68 16.21
N PRO A 247 12.55 -0.95 14.90
CA PRO A 247 12.94 -2.27 14.40
C PRO A 247 14.28 -2.71 15.01
N GLU A 248 14.48 -4.02 15.19
CA GLU A 248 15.72 -4.53 15.76
C GLU A 248 16.85 -4.38 14.73
N SER A 249 17.84 -3.52 15.00
CA SER A 249 18.99 -3.36 14.10
C SER A 249 19.78 -4.67 13.97
N HIS A 250 19.59 -5.41 12.86
CA HIS A 250 20.37 -6.60 12.53
C HIS A 250 21.57 -6.26 11.65
N ALA A 251 22.74 -6.84 11.94
CA ALA A 251 23.89 -6.72 11.05
C ALA A 251 23.61 -7.42 9.71
N PRO A 252 24.04 -6.86 8.56
CA PRO A 252 23.68 -7.40 7.24
C PRO A 252 24.13 -8.84 7.05
N ALA A 253 23.21 -9.68 6.58
CA ALA A 253 23.54 -10.99 6.05
C ALA A 253 23.99 -10.86 4.57
N GLY A 254 25.15 -10.24 4.32
CA GLY A 254 25.73 -10.26 2.97
C GLY A 254 26.73 -9.16 2.63
N ASP A 255 27.52 -9.44 1.59
CA ASP A 255 28.46 -8.51 0.97
C ASP A 255 27.69 -7.42 0.20
N ARG A 256 27.71 -6.20 0.78
CA ARG A 256 27.06 -4.97 0.30
C ARG A 256 27.51 -4.50 -1.09
N SER A 257 28.47 -5.17 -1.73
CA SER A 257 28.92 -4.86 -3.10
C SER A 257 28.08 -5.50 -4.21
N LYS A 258 27.12 -6.39 -3.88
CA LYS A 258 26.31 -7.11 -4.87
C LYS A 258 24.87 -6.60 -4.89
N GLY A 259 24.49 -5.93 -5.97
CA GLY A 259 23.10 -5.50 -6.22
C GLY A 259 22.13 -6.68 -6.37
N GLY A 260 20.85 -6.47 -6.03
CA GLY A 260 19.83 -7.52 -5.98
C GLY A 260 19.48 -8.16 -7.34
N GLU A 261 19.30 -9.48 -7.33
CA GLU A 261 19.23 -10.36 -8.52
C GLU A 261 18.09 -10.01 -9.51
N ARG A 262 16.90 -9.63 -9.03
CA ARG A 262 15.72 -9.42 -9.91
C ARG A 262 15.70 -8.09 -10.66
N GLY A 263 16.24 -7.02 -10.07
CA GLY A 263 16.32 -5.71 -10.73
C GLY A 263 17.58 -5.57 -11.60
N GLY A 264 18.65 -6.26 -11.23
CA GLY A 264 19.91 -6.29 -12.00
C GLY A 264 19.76 -6.94 -13.37
N GLN A 265 18.97 -8.02 -13.48
CA GLN A 265 18.80 -8.74 -14.74
C GLN A 265 18.12 -7.88 -15.83
N ALA A 266 17.00 -7.21 -15.52
CA ALA A 266 16.29 -6.38 -16.49
C ALA A 266 17.03 -5.07 -16.87
N ALA A 267 17.81 -4.51 -15.93
CA ALA A 267 18.60 -3.30 -16.20
C ALA A 267 19.94 -3.60 -16.90
N SER A 268 20.50 -4.80 -16.71
CA SER A 268 21.80 -5.20 -17.31
C SER A 268 21.78 -5.33 -18.83
N SER A 269 20.58 -5.49 -19.41
CA SER A 269 20.38 -5.65 -20.86
C SER A 269 20.04 -4.34 -21.59
N THR A 270 20.05 -3.19 -20.90
CA THR A 270 19.67 -1.87 -21.47
C THR A 270 20.82 -0.88 -21.45
N ALA A 271 20.80 0.14 -22.30
CA ALA A 271 21.74 1.28 -22.27
C ALA A 271 21.49 2.27 -21.10
N SER A 272 21.12 1.74 -19.93
CA SER A 272 21.04 2.50 -18.68
C SER A 272 22.43 2.65 -18.03
N ALA A 273 22.57 3.61 -17.12
CA ALA A 273 23.82 3.77 -16.34
C ALA A 273 24.20 2.49 -15.57
N ALA A 274 23.21 1.70 -15.16
CA ALA A 274 23.43 0.41 -14.50
C ALA A 274 23.90 -0.68 -15.49
N GLY A 275 23.31 -0.74 -16.69
CA GLY A 275 23.75 -1.65 -17.76
C GLY A 275 25.18 -1.35 -18.23
N ILE A 276 25.52 -0.06 -18.36
CA ILE A 276 26.87 0.38 -18.73
C ILE A 276 27.89 0.05 -17.63
N ALA A 277 27.56 0.29 -16.36
CA ALA A 277 28.44 -0.07 -15.24
C ALA A 277 28.68 -1.59 -15.17
N GLN A 278 27.66 -2.40 -15.44
CA GLN A 278 27.79 -3.86 -15.48
C GLN A 278 28.63 -4.33 -16.67
N ALA A 279 28.41 -3.76 -17.86
CA ALA A 279 29.19 -4.06 -19.07
C ALA A 279 30.68 -3.73 -18.90
N LEU A 280 31.00 -2.71 -18.11
CA LEU A 280 32.37 -2.25 -17.88
C LEU A 280 32.99 -2.83 -16.59
N LYS A 281 32.36 -3.81 -15.97
CA LYS A 281 32.89 -4.45 -14.76
C LYS A 281 34.29 -5.02 -15.03
N GLY A 282 35.24 -4.64 -14.18
CA GLY A 282 36.64 -5.05 -14.30
C GLY A 282 37.50 -4.20 -15.23
N VAL A 283 37.00 -3.05 -15.72
CA VAL A 283 37.85 -2.08 -16.42
C VAL A 283 38.80 -1.39 -15.43
N ASP A 284 40.07 -1.30 -15.79
CA ASP A 284 41.05 -0.52 -15.05
C ASP A 284 41.04 0.94 -15.54
N PHE A 285 40.88 1.87 -14.61
CA PHE A 285 41.01 3.30 -14.89
C PHE A 285 42.41 3.80 -14.52
N PRO A 286 42.93 4.83 -15.20
CA PRO A 286 42.29 5.58 -16.28
C PRO A 286 42.38 4.89 -17.63
N CYS A 287 41.32 4.96 -18.44
CA CYS A 287 41.22 4.25 -19.73
C CYS A 287 40.71 5.16 -20.85
N ASP A 288 40.82 4.69 -22.10
CA ASP A 288 40.26 5.36 -23.26
C ASP A 288 38.96 4.70 -23.72
N LYS A 289 38.29 5.32 -24.70
CA LYS A 289 37.07 4.79 -25.31
C LYS A 289 37.24 3.38 -25.87
N ALA A 290 38.40 3.06 -26.44
CA ALA A 290 38.64 1.76 -27.06
C ALA A 290 38.70 0.66 -26.00
N ALA A 291 39.33 0.93 -24.85
CA ALA A 291 39.36 0.04 -23.69
C ALA A 291 37.96 -0.20 -23.11
N LEU A 292 37.11 0.84 -23.03
CA LEU A 292 35.72 0.70 -22.58
C LEU A 292 34.92 -0.23 -23.51
N ILE A 293 35.01 -0.02 -24.83
CA ILE A 293 34.32 -0.87 -25.82
C ILE A 293 34.86 -2.30 -25.79
N HIS A 294 36.18 -2.47 -25.64
CA HIS A 294 36.79 -3.78 -25.52
C HIS A 294 36.29 -4.53 -24.28
N GLN A 295 36.27 -3.88 -23.11
CA GLN A 295 35.77 -4.48 -21.88
C GLN A 295 34.28 -4.86 -22.00
N ALA A 296 33.45 -3.99 -22.58
CA ALA A 296 32.04 -4.27 -22.80
C ALA A 296 31.81 -5.49 -23.72
N LYS A 297 32.62 -5.64 -24.77
CA LYS A 297 32.57 -6.82 -25.65
C LYS A 297 33.03 -8.08 -24.94
N THR A 298 34.11 -8.01 -24.16
CA THR A 298 34.62 -9.13 -23.34
C THR A 298 33.55 -9.62 -22.35
N ASN A 299 32.78 -8.70 -21.78
CA ASN A 299 31.67 -8.99 -20.87
C ASN A 299 30.35 -9.36 -21.58
N ARG A 300 30.35 -9.51 -22.92
CA ARG A 300 29.17 -9.84 -23.75
C ARG A 300 27.99 -8.88 -23.53
N ALA A 301 28.28 -7.58 -23.47
CA ALA A 301 27.26 -6.56 -23.33
C ALA A 301 26.24 -6.56 -24.49
N ALA A 302 25.01 -6.11 -24.21
CA ALA A 302 23.96 -5.95 -25.21
C ALA A 302 24.38 -4.96 -26.32
N ALA A 303 23.84 -5.15 -27.54
CA ALA A 303 24.17 -4.30 -28.69
C ALA A 303 23.92 -2.80 -28.42
N GLU A 304 22.80 -2.48 -27.75
CA GLU A 304 22.44 -1.12 -27.35
C GLU A 304 23.51 -0.45 -26.47
N VAL A 305 24.14 -1.20 -25.56
CA VAL A 305 25.22 -0.70 -24.71
C VAL A 305 26.48 -0.40 -25.54
N ILE A 306 26.79 -1.27 -26.51
CA ILE A 306 27.94 -1.08 -27.40
C ILE A 306 27.72 0.14 -28.32
N GLU A 307 26.50 0.36 -28.80
CA GLU A 307 26.13 1.53 -29.61
C GLU A 307 26.36 2.83 -28.84
N VAL A 308 25.87 2.93 -27.60
CA VAL A 308 26.09 4.12 -26.76
C VAL A 308 27.58 4.35 -26.49
N LEU A 309 28.36 3.30 -26.18
CA LEU A 309 29.81 3.44 -25.99
C LEU A 309 30.53 3.86 -27.28
N ASN A 310 30.00 3.56 -28.46
CA ASN A 310 30.53 4.04 -29.73
C ASN A 310 30.25 5.53 -29.99
N GLU A 311 29.31 6.15 -29.28
CA GLU A 311 29.03 7.59 -29.39
C GLU A 311 29.88 8.44 -28.44
N PHE A 312 30.53 7.82 -27.45
CA PHE A 312 31.36 8.52 -26.47
C PHE A 312 32.45 9.39 -27.13
N PRO A 313 32.76 10.58 -26.59
CA PRO A 313 33.88 11.38 -27.08
C PRO A 313 35.21 10.63 -26.91
N ARG A 314 36.14 10.84 -27.85
CA ARG A 314 37.51 10.32 -27.76
C ARG A 314 38.30 11.15 -26.74
N ARG A 315 38.12 10.83 -25.46
CA ARG A 315 38.85 11.39 -24.32
C ARG A 315 39.30 10.27 -23.38
N ARG A 316 40.17 10.62 -22.44
CA ARG A 316 40.53 9.76 -21.31
C ARG A 316 39.41 9.83 -20.27
N TYR A 317 39.08 8.69 -19.68
CA TYR A 317 38.15 8.54 -18.57
C TYR A 317 38.97 8.13 -17.35
N ASP A 318 38.96 8.95 -16.31
CA ASP A 318 39.80 8.72 -15.13
C ASP A 318 39.07 7.89 -14.07
N THR A 319 37.74 7.88 -14.10
CA THR A 319 36.90 7.11 -13.19
C THR A 319 35.60 6.64 -13.84
N MET A 320 34.90 5.70 -13.19
CA MET A 320 33.54 5.30 -13.59
C MET A 320 32.55 6.47 -13.56
N ALA A 321 32.78 7.49 -12.73
CA ALA A 321 31.93 8.69 -12.70
C ALA A 321 32.05 9.51 -14.00
N ASP A 322 33.22 9.53 -14.64
CA ASP A 322 33.41 10.22 -15.93
C ASP A 322 32.68 9.50 -17.06
N VAL A 323 32.66 8.17 -17.00
CA VAL A 323 31.89 7.31 -17.91
C VAL A 323 30.39 7.60 -17.74
N GLN A 324 29.88 7.61 -16.51
CA GLN A 324 28.48 7.91 -16.22
C GLN A 324 28.08 9.32 -16.68
N ARG A 325 28.97 10.31 -16.53
CA ARG A 325 28.76 11.67 -17.03
C ARG A 325 28.61 11.69 -18.54
N ALA A 326 29.45 10.96 -19.27
CA ALA A 326 29.35 10.84 -20.72
C ALA A 326 28.04 10.18 -21.19
N VAL A 327 27.49 9.23 -20.43
CA VAL A 327 26.14 8.67 -20.70
C VAL A 327 25.06 9.75 -20.59
N GLY A 328 25.17 10.62 -19.58
CA GLY A 328 24.23 11.73 -19.37
C GLY A 328 24.34 12.83 -20.43
N GLU A 329 25.51 12.99 -21.06
CA GLU A 329 25.74 13.96 -22.15
C GLU A 329 25.13 13.51 -23.50
N LEU A 330 24.80 12.22 -23.65
CA LEU A 330 24.26 11.62 -24.90
C LEU A 330 22.71 11.44 -24.88
N ARG A 331 22.04 11.85 -23.80
CA ARG A 331 20.57 11.84 -23.64
C ARG A 331 20.01 13.24 -23.62
#